data_AF-A0A7K1KKG0-F1
#
_entry.id   AF-A0A7K1KKG0-F1
#
_cell.length_a   1.000
_cell.length_b   1.000
_cell.length_c   1.000
_cell.angle_alpha   90.00
_cell.angle_beta   90.00
_cell.angle_gamma   90.00
#
_symmetry.space_group_name_H-M   'P 1'
#
loop_
_entity.id
_entity.type
_entity.pdbx_description
1 polymer ?
#
loop_
_entity_poly.entity_id
_entity_poly.type
_entity_poly.pdbx_seq_one_letter_code
_entity_poly.pdbx_strand_id
1 'polypeptide(L)'
;MRTLSLLLSFFLHALIATVLIQTLHLGRTLPPKLMELDLTALAEPVIAPFPEPTPLPAPLPVEPAPEPQPQALPMDKTILLDDAPPPEPAPAHTPASVPPPQEPPPVAEAIDISPVKTVAPSEPPPPSEEASRPSPAGEQEEGKGPPIMVSRHDVLAHRGHEARFGRSMMAEYYTYESSEFSGQFQTRDDRTISIIDARDTEYGRFLIYDSKNKTLRRLKEFAKYIYTIGPSLYADEPVTGTVTFLAKDDRIERFILMTDDDRIAHFPVKVHVRESDVQFAAPGADPAPKPKARGKSGKEQDALAGRATLPPAGGGHPGVVLTYGERCVDDGLVRGFTRALSASGLAVFSFRPRGCDESGEAVASVRPEGISVAEAATRARQRQAADTAAALAYFVGLEAVDGSRAGVWGNGTGVAAGLALALALEPEAVRPAFLVCLLDDSVGPDGLPGSAGLARLDMPVLWLITGRNLGRWQSFVSTLESLRDGQGLAFTIVMAPLRGGQEVLGARGEFSGWVEQVAEEHARLGASWIAGLAQ
;
A
#
# COMPACT_ATOMS: atom_id res chain seq x y z
N MET A 1 22.99 -54.60 -8.67
CA MET A 1 23.51 -53.31 -8.17
C MET A 1 22.46 -52.47 -7.44
N ARG A 2 21.24 -52.28 -7.97
CA ARG A 2 20.17 -51.50 -7.28
C ARG A 2 19.78 -52.03 -5.89
N THR A 3 19.73 -53.35 -5.72
CA THR A 3 19.44 -54.02 -4.44
C THR A 3 20.52 -53.76 -3.38
N LEU A 4 21.78 -53.74 -3.81
CA LEU A 4 22.92 -53.47 -2.92
C LEU A 4 22.92 -52.01 -2.46
N SER A 5 22.56 -51.07 -3.35
CA SER A 5 22.44 -49.65 -3.00
C SER A 5 21.29 -49.38 -2.03
N LEU A 6 20.16 -50.07 -2.19
CA LEU A 6 19.04 -50.00 -1.25
C LEU A 6 19.41 -50.52 0.14
N LEU A 7 20.08 -51.68 0.20
CA LEU A 7 20.55 -52.26 1.46
C LEU A 7 21.57 -51.37 2.17
N LEU A 8 22.52 -50.79 1.42
CA LEU A 8 23.52 -49.88 1.97
C LEU A 8 22.88 -48.60 2.52
N SER A 9 21.91 -48.03 1.80
CA SER A 9 21.15 -46.86 2.25
C SER A 9 20.39 -47.17 3.55
N PHE A 10 19.72 -48.31 3.62
CA PHE A 10 18.97 -48.71 4.82
C PHE A 10 19.89 -48.88 6.03
N PHE A 11 21.06 -49.51 5.85
CA PHE A 11 22.06 -49.65 6.91
C PHE A 11 22.62 -48.30 7.37
N LEU A 12 22.88 -47.38 6.44
CA LEU A 12 23.41 -46.06 6.78
C LEU A 12 22.40 -45.25 7.61
N HIS A 13 21.11 -45.28 7.24
CA HIS A 13 20.06 -44.59 7.99
C HIS A 13 19.86 -45.21 9.38
N ALA A 14 19.89 -46.54 9.49
CA ALA A 14 19.79 -47.23 10.78
C ALA A 14 20.97 -46.89 11.70
N LEU A 15 22.20 -46.84 11.16
CA LEU A 15 23.39 -46.45 11.90
C LEU A 15 23.28 -45.00 12.41
N ILE A 16 22.89 -44.06 11.55
CA ILE A 16 22.71 -42.65 11.91
C ILE A 16 21.66 -42.49 13.01
N ALA A 17 20.51 -43.16 12.87
CA ALA A 17 19.45 -43.12 13.89
C ALA A 17 19.94 -43.68 15.23
N THR A 18 20.70 -44.78 15.21
CA THR A 18 21.24 -45.39 16.43
C THR A 18 22.26 -44.47 17.11
N VAL A 19 23.14 -43.83 16.34
CA VAL A 19 24.08 -42.83 16.86
C VAL A 19 23.33 -41.66 17.46
N LEU A 20 22.32 -41.11 16.77
CA LEU A 20 21.49 -40.02 17.29
C LEU A 20 20.80 -40.39 18.62
N ILE A 21 20.22 -41.59 18.72
CA ILE A 21 19.55 -42.04 19.95
C ILE A 21 20.55 -42.19 21.11
N GLN A 22 21.78 -42.63 20.84
CA GLN A 22 22.79 -42.80 21.89
C GLN A 22 23.48 -41.50 22.29
N THR A 23 23.73 -40.60 21.34
CA THR A 23 24.41 -39.31 21.59
C THR A 23 23.47 -38.24 22.10
N LEU A 24 22.20 -38.26 21.69
CA LEU A 24 21.14 -37.48 22.31
C LEU A 24 20.73 -38.16 23.62
N HIS A 25 21.61 -38.10 24.62
CA HIS A 25 21.14 -38.07 25.99
C HIS A 25 20.27 -36.81 26.12
N LEU A 26 18.97 -36.93 25.83
CA LEU A 26 17.97 -36.05 26.40
C LEU A 26 18.09 -36.26 27.91
N GLY A 27 19.01 -35.54 28.53
CA GLY A 27 19.03 -35.39 29.97
C GLY A 27 17.61 -35.06 30.35
N ARG A 28 16.99 -35.89 31.20
CA ARG A 28 15.70 -35.58 31.80
C ARG A 28 15.86 -34.19 32.39
N THR A 29 15.39 -33.18 31.68
CA THR A 29 15.21 -31.85 32.22
C THR A 29 14.10 -32.03 33.22
N LEU A 30 14.49 -32.33 34.46
CA LEU A 30 13.64 -32.09 35.60
C LEU A 30 13.12 -30.66 35.40
N PRO A 31 11.79 -30.45 35.44
CA PRO A 31 11.23 -29.11 35.26
C PRO A 31 12.02 -28.19 36.20
N PRO A 32 12.57 -27.08 35.70
CA PRO A 32 13.32 -26.15 36.53
C PRO A 32 12.44 -25.89 37.74
N LYS A 33 13.01 -26.14 38.93
CA LYS A 33 12.38 -25.88 40.22
C LYS A 33 11.70 -24.52 40.06
N LEU A 34 10.36 -24.52 40.00
CA LEU A 34 9.59 -23.30 39.90
C LEU A 34 10.17 -22.37 40.96
N MET A 35 10.73 -21.23 40.54
CA MET A 35 11.05 -20.18 41.50
C MET A 35 9.71 -19.85 42.14
N GLU A 36 9.51 -20.33 43.36
CA GLU A 36 8.57 -19.73 44.28
C GLU A 36 9.05 -18.28 44.41
N LEU A 37 8.41 -17.39 43.65
CA LEU A 37 8.40 -15.99 43.99
C LEU A 37 7.75 -15.93 45.36
N ASP A 38 8.56 -15.83 46.40
CA ASP A 38 8.11 -15.42 47.71
C ASP A 38 7.64 -13.98 47.55
N LEU A 39 6.35 -13.82 47.24
CA LEU A 39 5.67 -12.54 47.24
C LEU A 39 5.64 -12.09 48.70
N THR A 40 6.74 -11.51 49.17
CA THR A 40 6.74 -10.75 50.41
C THR A 40 5.65 -9.70 50.27
N ALA A 41 4.56 -9.91 51.00
CA ALA A 41 3.51 -8.91 51.15
C ALA A 41 4.19 -7.65 51.67
N LEU A 42 4.39 -6.68 50.78
CA LEU A 42 4.78 -5.34 51.17
C LEU A 42 3.69 -4.86 52.09
N ALA A 43 4.04 -4.63 53.36
CA ALA A 43 3.15 -4.03 54.33
C ALA A 43 2.55 -2.78 53.69
N GLU A 44 1.24 -2.79 53.49
CA GLU A 44 0.51 -1.66 52.91
C GLU A 44 0.90 -0.42 53.73
N PRO A 45 1.49 0.62 53.11
CA PRO A 45 1.68 1.86 53.82
C PRO A 45 0.29 2.30 54.30
N VAL A 46 0.18 2.63 55.57
CA VAL A 46 -1.03 3.26 56.13
C VAL A 46 -1.18 4.60 55.43
N ILE A 47 -1.89 4.60 54.30
CA ILE A 47 -2.27 5.79 53.57
C ILE A 47 -3.28 6.49 54.47
N ALA A 48 -2.89 7.62 55.06
CA ALA A 48 -3.82 8.50 55.73
C ALA A 48 -4.98 8.80 54.75
N PRO A 49 -6.24 8.68 55.19
CA PRO A 49 -7.38 8.88 54.29
C PRO A 49 -7.27 10.26 53.66
N PHE A 50 -7.13 10.28 52.34
CA PHE A 50 -7.27 11.53 51.59
C PHE A 50 -8.66 12.10 51.91
N PRO A 51 -8.77 13.43 52.14
CA PRO A 51 -10.07 14.06 52.32
C PRO A 51 -10.95 13.68 51.14
N GLU A 52 -12.15 13.17 51.43
CA GLU A 52 -13.12 12.77 50.39
C GLU A 52 -13.29 13.95 49.42
N PRO A 53 -12.90 13.78 48.14
CA PRO A 53 -13.13 14.83 47.16
C PRO A 53 -14.64 15.06 47.08
N THR A 54 -15.05 16.31 47.25
CA THR A 54 -16.43 16.75 47.09
C THR A 54 -16.96 16.17 45.77
N PRO A 55 -18.09 15.42 45.77
CA PRO A 55 -18.57 14.76 44.58
C PRO A 55 -18.80 15.81 43.48
N LEU A 56 -17.99 15.71 42.42
CA LEU A 56 -18.23 16.47 41.21
C LEU A 56 -19.63 16.08 40.71
N PRO A 57 -20.49 17.05 40.35
CA PRO A 57 -21.79 16.75 39.76
C PRO A 57 -21.56 15.85 38.56
N ALA A 58 -22.35 14.77 38.48
CA ALA A 58 -22.25 13.80 37.39
C ALA A 58 -22.26 14.55 36.05
N PRO A 59 -21.26 14.36 35.18
CA PRO A 59 -21.29 14.96 33.86
C PRO A 59 -22.60 14.52 33.20
N LEU A 60 -23.39 15.51 32.76
CA LEU A 60 -24.60 15.24 32.00
C LEU A 60 -24.20 14.30 30.85
N PRO A 61 -25.01 13.26 30.54
CA PRO A 61 -24.77 12.41 29.39
C PRO A 61 -24.68 13.29 28.15
N VAL A 62 -23.46 13.56 27.70
CA VAL A 62 -23.23 14.13 26.37
C VAL A 62 -23.45 12.94 25.45
N GLU A 63 -24.66 12.88 24.90
CA GLU A 63 -24.98 11.95 23.82
C GLU A 63 -23.89 12.14 22.76
N PRO A 64 -23.08 11.12 22.46
CA PRO A 64 -21.97 11.27 21.52
C PRO A 64 -22.58 11.74 20.21
N ALA A 65 -22.12 12.90 19.72
CA ALA A 65 -22.54 13.41 18.44
C ALA A 65 -22.31 12.29 17.41
N PRO A 66 -23.31 11.94 16.58
CA PRO A 66 -23.16 10.89 15.61
C PRO A 66 -21.95 11.21 14.74
N GLU A 67 -20.99 10.28 14.69
CA GLU A 67 -19.82 10.45 13.83
C GLU A 67 -20.31 10.66 12.39
N PRO A 68 -19.80 11.68 11.67
CA PRO A 68 -20.21 11.95 10.31
C PRO A 68 -19.90 10.72 9.47
N GLN A 69 -20.95 10.02 9.03
CA GLN A 69 -20.78 8.89 8.12
C GLN A 69 -20.15 9.40 6.82
N PRO A 70 -19.17 8.67 6.25
CA PRO A 70 -18.61 9.01 4.95
C PRO A 70 -19.74 9.14 3.94
N GLN A 71 -19.89 10.32 3.34
CA GLN A 71 -20.88 10.51 2.29
C GLN A 71 -20.47 9.68 1.09
N ALA A 72 -21.39 8.86 0.58
CA ALA A 72 -21.18 8.13 -0.66
C ALA A 72 -20.91 9.14 -1.78
N LEU A 73 -20.00 8.80 -2.70
CA LEU A 73 -19.74 9.64 -3.86
C LEU A 73 -21.05 9.82 -4.64
N PRO A 74 -21.34 11.02 -5.13
CA PRO A 74 -22.50 11.20 -5.98
C PRO A 74 -22.31 10.38 -7.25
N MET A 75 -23.21 9.42 -7.48
CA MET A 75 -23.29 8.70 -8.74
C MET A 75 -23.60 9.68 -9.87
N ASP A 76 -23.18 9.32 -11.08
CA ASP A 76 -23.52 10.02 -12.32
C ASP A 76 -23.12 11.50 -12.34
N LYS A 77 -21.98 11.83 -11.75
CA LYS A 77 -21.40 13.18 -11.78
C LYS A 77 -19.96 13.19 -12.24
N THR A 78 -19.55 14.36 -12.75
CA THR A 78 -18.15 14.71 -12.95
C THR A 78 -17.65 15.39 -11.69
N ILE A 79 -16.65 14.80 -11.04
CA ILE A 79 -16.05 15.30 -9.81
C ILE A 79 -14.61 15.66 -10.15
N LEU A 80 -14.25 16.93 -9.96
CA LEU A 80 -12.86 17.35 -9.98
C LEU A 80 -12.37 17.34 -8.53
N LEU A 81 -11.39 16.49 -8.23
CA LEU A 81 -10.72 16.48 -6.94
C LEU A 81 -9.70 17.61 -6.91
N ASP A 82 -10.18 18.82 -6.65
CA ASP A 82 -9.36 19.98 -6.37
C ASP A 82 -9.18 20.11 -4.85
N ASP A 83 -7.94 19.98 -4.35
CA ASP A 83 -7.61 20.30 -2.95
C ASP A 83 -7.05 21.72 -2.85
N ALA A 84 -7.42 22.62 -3.76
CA ALA A 84 -7.44 24.02 -3.41
C ALA A 84 -8.17 24.15 -2.06
N PRO A 85 -7.56 24.80 -1.05
CA PRO A 85 -8.23 25.00 0.23
C PRO A 85 -9.62 25.59 -0.05
N PRO A 86 -10.69 25.11 0.63
CA PRO A 86 -12.03 25.62 0.42
C PRO A 86 -11.95 27.15 0.43
N PRO A 87 -12.51 27.84 -0.58
CA PRO A 87 -12.43 29.29 -0.64
C PRO A 87 -12.85 29.84 0.73
N GLU A 88 -11.99 30.68 1.33
CA GLU A 88 -12.27 31.25 2.65
C GLU A 88 -13.73 31.73 2.65
N PRO A 89 -14.55 31.30 3.64
CA PRO A 89 -15.95 31.63 3.66
C PRO A 89 -16.06 33.14 3.49
N ALA A 90 -16.75 33.55 2.41
CA ALA A 90 -16.86 34.96 2.07
C ALA A 90 -17.23 35.72 3.35
N PRO A 91 -16.47 36.78 3.71
CA PRO A 91 -16.64 37.45 4.98
C PRO A 91 -18.12 37.75 5.14
N ALA A 92 -18.73 37.14 6.17
CA ALA A 92 -20.15 37.28 6.44
C ALA A 92 -20.48 38.76 6.35
N HIS A 93 -21.35 39.15 5.40
CA HIS A 93 -21.69 40.54 5.16
C HIS A 93 -22.02 41.18 6.50
N THR A 94 -21.08 41.97 7.03
CA THR A 94 -21.28 42.69 8.28
C THR A 94 -22.48 43.60 8.02
N PRO A 95 -23.62 43.43 8.71
CA PRO A 95 -24.74 44.34 8.54
C PRO A 95 -24.24 45.76 8.84
N ALA A 96 -24.56 46.67 7.94
CA ALA A 96 -24.08 48.06 7.92
C ALA A 96 -24.02 48.67 9.33
N SER A 97 -22.80 48.96 9.76
CA SER A 97 -22.52 49.59 11.05
C SER A 97 -23.25 50.93 11.16
N VAL A 98 -23.95 51.06 12.28
CA VAL A 98 -24.41 52.29 12.92
C VAL A 98 -23.26 53.33 12.95
N PRO A 99 -23.55 54.63 12.74
CA PRO A 99 -22.53 55.68 12.67
C PRO A 99 -21.74 55.81 13.99
N PRO A 100 -20.45 56.18 13.91
CA PRO A 100 -19.55 56.17 15.06
C PRO A 100 -19.85 57.30 16.07
N PRO A 101 -19.74 57.04 17.39
CA PRO A 101 -19.69 58.08 18.40
C PRO A 101 -18.37 58.87 18.34
N GLN A 102 -18.46 60.19 18.55
CA GLN A 102 -17.36 61.14 18.53
C GLN A 102 -16.27 60.86 19.58
N GLU A 103 -15.01 61.03 19.16
CA GLU A 103 -13.80 61.04 20.00
C GLU A 103 -13.81 62.13 21.09
N PRO A 104 -13.30 61.82 22.30
CA PRO A 104 -12.66 62.79 23.19
C PRO A 104 -11.12 62.81 23.03
N PRO A 105 -10.46 63.92 23.45
CA PRO A 105 -9.10 64.30 23.05
C PRO A 105 -7.96 63.50 23.72
N PRO A 106 -6.72 63.59 23.18
CA PRO A 106 -5.61 62.72 23.55
C PRO A 106 -4.97 63.14 24.88
N VAL A 107 -4.78 62.16 25.77
CA VAL A 107 -3.87 62.28 26.91
C VAL A 107 -2.58 61.56 26.55
N ALA A 108 -1.50 62.34 26.52
CA ALA A 108 -0.14 61.89 26.33
C ALA A 108 0.32 61.07 27.54
N GLU A 109 0.84 59.87 27.31
CA GLU A 109 1.83 59.23 28.17
C GLU A 109 2.55 58.14 27.36
N ALA A 110 3.71 58.50 26.81
CA ALA A 110 4.65 57.56 26.21
C ALA A 110 5.44 56.90 27.34
N ILE A 111 5.17 55.62 27.60
CA ILE A 111 6.04 54.77 28.40
C ILE A 111 6.82 53.87 27.43
N ASP A 112 8.10 54.21 27.32
CA ASP A 112 9.15 53.52 26.61
C ASP A 112 9.53 52.23 27.35
N ILE A 113 9.29 51.05 26.73
CA ILE A 113 9.75 49.77 27.23
C ILE A 113 10.24 48.88 26.07
N SER A 114 11.57 48.82 25.98
CA SER A 114 12.40 47.62 25.82
C SER A 114 13.10 47.31 24.50
N PRO A 115 14.30 46.69 24.62
CA PRO A 115 15.43 46.93 23.73
C PRO A 115 15.56 45.87 22.64
N VAL A 116 15.87 46.34 21.44
CA VAL A 116 16.39 45.50 20.36
C VAL A 116 17.81 45.07 20.72
N LYS A 117 17.98 43.80 21.09
CA LYS A 117 19.30 43.18 21.21
C LYS A 117 19.76 42.74 19.84
N THR A 118 20.49 43.63 19.16
CA THR A 118 21.22 43.36 17.93
C THR A 118 22.29 42.30 18.19
N VAL A 119 22.13 41.11 17.61
CA VAL A 119 23.17 40.08 17.58
C VAL A 119 24.06 40.35 16.38
N ALA A 120 25.36 40.57 16.64
CA ALA A 120 26.37 40.75 15.61
C ALA A 120 26.62 39.45 14.81
N PRO A 121 26.98 39.53 13.51
CA PRO A 121 27.33 38.35 12.72
C PRO A 121 28.61 37.70 13.27
N SER A 122 28.55 36.39 13.51
CA SER A 122 29.71 35.60 13.90
C SER A 122 30.56 35.27 12.67
N GLU A 123 31.84 35.55 12.76
CA GLU A 123 32.88 35.24 11.76
C GLU A 123 32.99 33.73 11.51
N PRO A 124 33.17 33.26 10.27
CA PRO A 124 33.40 31.86 9.98
C PRO A 124 34.80 31.42 10.46
N PRO A 125 34.96 30.21 11.04
CA PRO A 125 36.26 29.70 11.46
C PRO A 125 37.17 29.41 10.25
N PRO A 126 38.50 29.55 10.41
CA PRO A 126 39.45 29.35 9.33
C PRO A 126 39.48 27.89 8.85
N PRO A 127 39.81 27.66 7.57
CA PRO A 127 39.92 26.33 7.01
C PRO A 127 41.07 25.56 7.66
N SER A 128 40.77 24.38 8.18
CA SER A 128 41.78 23.43 8.66
C SER A 128 42.53 22.83 7.46
N GLU A 129 43.80 23.20 7.34
CA GLU A 129 44.80 22.53 6.50
C GLU A 129 45.18 21.18 7.12
N GLU A 130 44.40 20.13 6.85
CA GLU A 130 44.84 18.76 7.06
C GLU A 130 44.38 17.86 5.91
N ALA A 131 44.68 18.28 4.68
CA ALA A 131 44.49 17.48 3.47
C ALA A 131 45.80 17.43 2.67
N SER A 132 46.84 16.78 3.21
CA SER A 132 48.03 16.37 2.45
C SER A 132 48.86 15.33 3.22
N ARG A 133 48.35 14.10 3.33
CA ARG A 133 49.22 12.92 3.47
C ARG A 133 48.79 11.86 2.46
N PRO A 134 49.66 11.44 1.53
CA PRO A 134 49.36 10.35 0.62
C PRO A 134 49.41 9.02 1.39
N SER A 135 48.30 8.30 1.43
CA SER A 135 48.28 6.91 1.89
C SER A 135 48.70 5.97 0.75
N PRO A 136 49.42 4.87 1.05
CA PRO A 136 49.96 3.96 0.05
C PRO A 136 48.87 3.12 -0.60
N ALA A 137 49.09 2.78 -1.88
CA ALA A 137 48.24 1.93 -2.69
C ALA A 137 48.11 0.53 -2.07
N GLY A 138 46.90 0.20 -1.64
CA GLY A 138 46.45 -1.14 -1.25
C GLY A 138 45.00 -1.29 -1.65
N GLU A 139 44.67 -2.45 -2.22
CA GLU A 139 43.45 -2.81 -2.94
C GLU A 139 42.15 -2.34 -2.26
N GLN A 140 41.34 -1.56 -3.00
CA GLN A 140 39.98 -1.18 -2.61
C GLN A 140 39.00 -2.27 -3.06
N GLU A 141 38.42 -3.00 -2.11
CA GLU A 141 37.10 -3.61 -2.28
C GLU A 141 36.04 -2.50 -2.25
N GLU A 142 35.26 -2.38 -3.33
CA GLU A 142 34.08 -1.53 -3.40
C GLU A 142 32.97 -2.07 -2.47
N GLY A 143 32.35 -1.17 -1.70
CA GLY A 143 31.03 -1.45 -1.11
C GLY A 143 30.93 -1.37 0.42
N LYS A 144 31.42 -0.29 1.05
CA LYS A 144 30.94 0.19 2.36
C LYS A 144 31.34 1.65 2.56
N GLY A 145 30.36 2.54 2.69
CA GLY A 145 30.60 3.94 3.07
C GLY A 145 31.26 4.04 4.45
N PRO A 146 31.89 5.19 4.78
CA PRO A 146 32.62 5.33 6.04
C PRO A 146 31.66 5.20 7.25
N PRO A 147 32.09 4.50 8.33
CA PRO A 147 31.28 4.37 9.52
C PRO A 147 31.06 5.73 10.19
N ILE A 148 29.78 6.07 10.40
CA ILE A 148 29.38 7.24 11.17
C ILE A 148 29.83 7.03 12.63
N MET A 149 30.76 7.87 13.11
CA MET A 149 31.12 7.92 14.52
C MET A 149 29.98 8.57 15.32
N VAL A 150 29.17 7.75 15.97
CA VAL A 150 28.19 8.22 16.95
C VAL A 150 28.94 8.69 18.21
N SER A 151 28.84 9.99 18.48
CA SER A 151 29.35 10.64 19.69
C SER A 151 28.81 9.94 20.94
N ARG A 152 29.69 9.59 21.88
CA ARG A 152 29.41 8.86 23.13
C ARG A 152 28.52 9.61 24.14
N HIS A 153 27.90 10.72 23.77
CA HIS A 153 27.19 11.59 24.74
C HIS A 153 25.67 11.64 24.57
N ASP A 154 25.09 10.95 23.56
CA ASP A 154 23.64 10.71 23.47
C ASP A 154 23.21 9.43 24.20
N VAL A 155 23.53 9.37 25.50
CA VAL A 155 23.03 8.34 26.41
C VAL A 155 21.88 8.94 27.22
N LEU A 156 20.77 9.25 26.56
CA LEU A 156 19.49 9.42 27.26
C LEU A 156 18.48 8.40 26.72
N ALA A 157 18.05 7.53 27.64
CA ALA A 157 16.87 6.65 27.58
C ALA A 157 16.99 5.24 26.94
N HIS A 158 18.14 4.56 27.03
CA HIS A 158 18.15 3.09 26.87
C HIS A 158 18.06 2.39 28.22
N ARG A 159 16.86 1.88 28.54
CA ARG A 159 16.59 0.94 29.64
C ARG A 159 17.59 -0.23 29.61
N GLY A 160 18.21 -0.53 30.76
CA GLY A 160 18.89 -1.76 31.20
C GLY A 160 19.66 -2.65 30.20
N HIS A 161 20.84 -3.12 30.59
CA HIS A 161 21.60 -4.14 29.83
C HIS A 161 20.79 -5.43 29.59
N GLU A 162 19.86 -5.81 30.47
CA GLU A 162 18.98 -6.97 30.26
C GLU A 162 18.00 -6.81 29.07
N ALA A 163 17.53 -5.60 28.78
CA ALA A 163 16.58 -5.36 27.68
C ALA A 163 17.27 -5.49 26.31
N ARG A 164 18.57 -5.20 26.22
CA ARG A 164 19.39 -5.40 25.01
C ARG A 164 19.66 -6.89 24.76
N PHE A 165 19.98 -7.64 25.81
CA PHE A 165 20.29 -9.07 25.67
C PHE A 165 19.05 -9.88 25.24
N GLY A 166 17.91 -9.67 25.90
CA GLY A 166 16.65 -10.34 25.55
C GLY A 166 16.16 -10.02 24.14
N ARG A 167 16.33 -8.77 23.68
CA ARG A 167 16.01 -8.38 22.30
C ARG A 167 16.96 -8.99 21.27
N SER A 168 18.27 -9.04 21.53
CA SER A 168 19.22 -9.63 20.57
C SER A 168 18.97 -11.12 20.36
N MET A 169 18.72 -11.87 21.45
CA MET A 169 18.43 -13.31 21.35
C MET A 169 17.09 -13.54 20.64
N MET A 170 16.00 -12.91 21.08
CA MET A 170 14.68 -13.13 20.48
C MET A 170 14.57 -12.61 19.04
N ALA A 171 15.29 -11.55 18.69
CA ALA A 171 15.29 -11.03 17.33
C ALA A 171 16.00 -11.99 16.36
N GLU A 172 17.04 -12.73 16.77
CA GLU A 172 17.73 -13.68 15.90
C GLU A 172 16.93 -14.96 15.61
N TYR A 173 16.02 -15.37 16.50
CA TYR A 173 15.26 -16.62 16.34
C TYR A 173 14.14 -16.56 15.29
N TYR A 174 13.57 -15.38 15.01
CA TYR A 174 12.47 -15.24 14.07
C TYR A 174 12.93 -14.53 12.79
N THR A 175 12.84 -15.23 11.66
CA THR A 175 13.02 -14.66 10.33
C THR A 175 11.64 -14.48 9.72
N TYR A 176 11.16 -13.23 9.66
CA TYR A 176 9.88 -12.92 9.02
C TYR A 176 10.07 -12.74 7.53
N GLU A 177 9.10 -13.23 6.76
CA GLU A 177 9.04 -12.95 5.33
C GLU A 177 8.76 -11.46 5.10
N SER A 178 9.16 -10.94 3.93
CA SER A 178 8.89 -9.53 3.57
C SER A 178 7.40 -9.20 3.47
N SER A 179 6.60 -10.21 3.14
CA SER A 179 5.14 -10.19 3.12
C SER A 179 4.53 -9.82 4.48
N GLU A 180 5.25 -10.09 5.59
CA GLU A 180 4.80 -9.76 6.94
C GLU A 180 4.92 -8.25 7.25
N PHE A 181 5.91 -7.57 6.66
CA PHE A 181 6.10 -6.12 6.86
C PHE A 181 5.15 -5.28 6.01
N SER A 182 4.78 -5.79 4.83
CA SER A 182 3.87 -5.13 3.92
C SER A 182 2.40 -5.39 4.29
N GLY A 183 1.54 -4.41 4.01
CA GLY A 183 0.11 -4.50 4.33
C GLY A 183 -0.52 -3.15 4.64
N GLN A 184 -1.77 -3.22 5.07
CA GLN A 184 -2.58 -2.09 5.51
C GLN A 184 -2.61 -2.06 7.03
N PHE A 185 -2.45 -0.88 7.61
CA PHE A 185 -2.47 -0.69 9.05
C PHE A 185 -3.38 0.47 9.42
N GLN A 186 -4.17 0.30 10.47
CA GLN A 186 -5.13 1.30 10.91
C GLN A 186 -4.79 1.75 12.32
N THR A 187 -4.81 3.05 12.55
CA THR A 187 -4.70 3.63 13.89
C THR A 187 -6.09 3.73 14.54
N ARG A 188 -6.14 4.17 15.80
CA ARG A 188 -7.42 4.35 16.51
C ARG A 188 -8.28 5.50 15.99
N ASP A 189 -7.65 6.47 15.32
CA ASP A 189 -8.27 7.65 14.71
C ASP A 189 -8.62 7.45 13.22
N ASP A 190 -8.80 6.20 12.78
CA ASP A 190 -9.12 5.84 11.38
C ASP A 190 -8.08 6.25 10.33
N ARG A 191 -6.88 6.68 10.76
CA ARG A 191 -5.76 6.92 9.85
C ARG A 191 -5.22 5.59 9.35
N THR A 192 -5.07 5.51 8.03
CA THR A 192 -4.57 4.33 7.34
C THR A 192 -3.12 4.55 6.94
N ILE A 193 -2.27 3.60 7.28
CA ILE A 193 -0.87 3.54 6.88
C ILE A 193 -0.68 2.30 6.00
N SER A 194 -0.20 2.50 4.78
CA SER A 194 0.12 1.41 3.85
C SER A 194 1.63 1.18 3.82
N ILE A 195 2.06 -0.07 3.99
CA ILE A 195 3.44 -0.48 3.72
C ILE A 195 3.45 -1.33 2.45
N ILE A 196 4.12 -0.86 1.42
CA ILE A 196 4.19 -1.51 0.10
C ILE A 196 5.58 -2.13 -0.07
N ASP A 197 5.63 -3.40 -0.46
CA ASP A 197 6.89 -4.01 -0.87
C ASP A 197 7.22 -3.56 -2.29
N ALA A 198 8.25 -2.73 -2.42
CA ALA A 198 8.73 -2.24 -3.72
C ALA A 198 10.25 -2.48 -3.84
N ARG A 199 10.76 -3.51 -3.15
CA ARG A 199 12.20 -3.82 -3.13
C ARG A 199 12.71 -4.34 -4.46
N ASP A 200 11.89 -5.07 -5.19
CA ASP A 200 12.20 -5.62 -6.52
C ASP A 200 11.86 -4.63 -7.66
N THR A 201 11.64 -3.37 -7.31
CA THR A 201 11.39 -2.28 -8.26
C THR A 201 12.55 -1.27 -8.21
N GLU A 202 12.50 -0.25 -9.05
CA GLU A 202 13.45 0.88 -9.03
C GLU A 202 13.46 1.64 -7.69
N TYR A 203 12.43 1.50 -6.85
CA TYR A 203 12.41 2.09 -5.51
C TYR A 203 13.40 1.39 -4.56
N GLY A 204 13.68 0.10 -4.77
CA GLY A 204 14.67 -0.71 -4.05
C GLY A 204 14.39 -0.91 -2.56
N ARG A 205 13.21 -0.51 -2.05
CA ARG A 205 12.90 -0.44 -0.61
C ARG A 205 11.40 -0.62 -0.36
N PHE A 206 11.02 -0.83 0.90
CA PHE A 206 9.63 -0.65 1.31
C PHE A 206 9.22 0.82 1.17
N LEU A 207 7.97 1.03 0.79
CA LEU A 207 7.35 2.35 0.77
C LEU A 207 6.35 2.45 1.92
N ILE A 208 6.29 3.59 2.57
CA ILE A 208 5.25 3.95 3.53
C ILE A 208 4.38 5.04 2.94
N TYR A 209 3.08 4.80 2.90
CA TYR A 209 2.08 5.81 2.61
C TYR A 209 1.25 6.10 3.85
N ASP A 210 1.05 7.38 4.13
CA ASP A 210 0.28 7.88 5.26
C ASP A 210 -0.94 8.68 4.78
N SER A 211 -2.15 8.13 5.02
CA SER A 211 -3.40 8.73 4.55
C SER A 211 -3.74 10.06 5.21
N LYS A 212 -3.19 10.37 6.39
CA LYS A 212 -3.45 11.64 7.08
C LYS A 212 -2.67 12.77 6.41
N ASN A 213 -1.36 12.57 6.23
CA ASN A 213 -0.48 13.60 5.67
C ASN A 213 -0.36 13.51 4.15
N LYS A 214 -0.98 12.50 3.51
CA LYS A 214 -0.88 12.20 2.08
C LYS A 214 0.57 12.09 1.60
N THR A 215 1.46 11.58 2.46
CA THR A 215 2.88 11.45 2.12
C THR A 215 3.24 10.02 1.81
N LEU A 216 4.02 9.84 0.75
CA LEU A 216 4.62 8.58 0.34
C LEU A 216 6.14 8.70 0.45
N ARG A 217 6.77 7.81 1.20
CA ARG A 217 8.20 7.89 1.53
C ARG A 217 8.86 6.52 1.48
N ARG A 218 10.16 6.46 1.21
CA ARG A 218 10.94 5.22 1.31
C ARG A 218 11.31 4.94 2.75
N LEU A 219 11.27 3.67 3.12
CA LEU A 219 11.78 3.17 4.39
C LEU A 219 13.22 2.72 4.22
N LYS A 220 14.16 3.43 4.85
CA LYS A 220 15.57 3.03 4.92
C LYS A 220 15.76 2.14 6.15
N GLU A 221 16.31 0.95 5.98
CA GLU A 221 16.62 0.07 7.11
C GLU A 221 17.73 0.69 7.96
N PHE A 222 17.47 0.85 9.26
CA PHE A 222 18.44 1.34 10.24
C PHE A 222 18.93 0.21 11.15
N ALA A 223 18.01 -0.66 11.58
CA ALA A 223 18.31 -1.89 12.31
C ALA A 223 17.25 -2.95 12.00
N LYS A 224 17.46 -4.17 12.50
CA LYS A 224 16.47 -5.24 12.38
C LYS A 224 15.12 -4.77 12.95
N TYR A 225 14.11 -4.65 12.07
CA TYR A 225 12.75 -4.16 12.34
C TYR A 225 12.60 -2.66 12.61
N ILE A 226 13.67 -1.87 12.47
CA ILE A 226 13.65 -0.41 12.64
C ILE A 226 14.03 0.24 11.32
N TYR A 227 13.11 1.03 10.78
CA TYR A 227 13.30 1.79 9.56
C TYR A 227 13.20 3.28 9.84
N THR A 228 13.98 4.08 9.11
CA THR A 228 13.94 5.54 9.15
C THR A 228 13.20 6.08 7.93
N ILE A 229 12.53 7.21 8.14
CA ILE A 229 11.77 7.95 7.13
C ILE A 229 12.52 9.26 6.87
N GLY A 230 12.93 9.50 5.62
CA GLY A 230 13.48 10.80 5.21
C GLY A 230 12.39 11.83 4.89
N PRO A 231 12.74 13.07 4.49
CA PRO A 231 11.75 14.13 4.29
C PRO A 231 10.89 13.90 3.03
N SER A 232 11.33 13.03 2.14
CA SER A 232 10.67 12.78 0.86
C SER A 232 10.83 11.34 0.39
N LEU A 233 10.34 11.05 -0.82
CA LEU A 233 10.47 9.73 -1.41
C LEU A 233 11.94 9.37 -1.70
N TYR A 234 12.79 10.34 -2.08
CA TYR A 234 14.18 10.06 -2.50
C TYR A 234 15.26 10.56 -1.55
N ALA A 235 14.92 11.49 -0.65
CA ALA A 235 15.84 11.90 0.39
C ALA A 235 15.67 10.99 1.61
N ASP A 236 16.78 10.38 2.05
CA ASP A 236 16.82 9.59 3.28
C ASP A 236 17.09 10.47 4.51
N GLU A 237 17.66 11.66 4.29
CA GLU A 237 18.12 12.58 5.33
C GLU A 237 17.62 14.01 5.03
N PRO A 238 17.33 14.82 6.07
CA PRO A 238 17.35 14.45 7.49
C PRO A 238 16.28 13.42 7.85
N VAL A 239 16.53 12.60 8.87
CA VAL A 239 15.51 11.64 9.35
C VAL A 239 14.37 12.44 9.97
N THR A 240 13.16 12.29 9.41
CA THR A 240 11.93 12.97 9.85
C THR A 240 10.95 12.04 10.55
N GLY A 241 11.30 10.76 10.66
CA GLY A 241 10.47 9.78 11.33
C GLY A 241 11.11 8.40 11.40
N THR A 242 10.46 7.51 12.14
CA THR A 242 10.86 6.11 12.29
C THR A 242 9.66 5.18 12.33
N VAL A 243 9.87 3.96 11.83
CA VAL A 243 8.95 2.83 11.90
C VAL A 243 9.64 1.72 12.67
N THR A 244 9.07 1.31 13.80
CA THR A 244 9.57 0.16 14.57
C THR A 244 8.52 -0.94 14.57
N PHE A 245 8.75 -1.99 13.79
CA PHE A 245 7.85 -3.14 13.74
C PHE A 245 7.90 -3.93 15.05
N LEU A 246 6.71 -4.23 15.58
CA LEU A 246 6.55 -5.00 16.80
C LEU A 246 6.08 -6.40 16.43
N ALA A 247 7.02 -7.32 16.45
CA ALA A 247 6.74 -8.73 16.34
C ALA A 247 5.87 -9.20 17.52
N LYS A 248 4.89 -10.05 17.21
CA LYS A 248 4.13 -10.83 18.17
C LYS A 248 4.05 -12.25 17.61
N ASP A 249 4.62 -13.19 18.35
CA ASP A 249 4.72 -14.59 17.95
C ASP A 249 5.49 -14.73 16.61
N ASP A 250 4.86 -15.30 15.58
CA ASP A 250 5.41 -15.55 14.25
C ASP A 250 5.00 -14.48 13.21
N ARG A 251 4.39 -13.36 13.65
CA ARG A 251 3.88 -12.31 12.74
C ARG A 251 4.15 -10.89 13.18
N ILE A 252 4.04 -9.96 12.23
CA ILE A 252 4.04 -8.53 12.49
C ILE A 252 2.60 -8.02 12.60
N GLU A 253 2.16 -7.75 13.83
CA GLU A 253 0.78 -7.34 14.13
C GLU A 253 0.58 -5.82 14.15
N ARG A 254 1.65 -5.07 14.45
CA ARG A 254 1.61 -3.62 14.62
C ARG A 254 3.01 -3.02 14.54
N PHE A 255 3.10 -1.71 14.42
CA PHE A 255 4.35 -0.98 14.56
C PHE A 255 4.19 0.31 15.35
N ILE A 256 5.30 0.91 15.73
CA ILE A 256 5.37 2.26 16.29
C ILE A 256 5.75 3.19 15.15
N LEU A 257 4.90 4.18 14.86
CA LEU A 257 5.17 5.24 13.90
C LEU A 257 5.46 6.53 14.66
N MET A 258 6.62 7.12 14.41
CA MET A 258 6.96 8.45 14.91
C MET A 258 7.30 9.32 13.70
N THR A 259 6.61 10.45 13.54
CA THR A 259 6.90 11.45 12.50
C THR A 259 7.01 12.83 13.14
N ASP A 260 7.82 13.70 12.54
CA ASP A 260 8.00 15.08 13.00
C ASP A 260 6.71 15.91 12.92
N ASP A 261 5.82 15.54 11.99
CA ASP A 261 4.54 16.23 11.74
C ASP A 261 3.59 16.16 12.95
N ASP A 262 3.55 15.02 13.65
CA ASP A 262 2.61 14.79 14.76
C ASP A 262 3.27 14.87 16.14
N ARG A 263 4.60 14.71 16.24
CA ARG A 263 5.38 14.62 17.50
C ARG A 263 4.85 13.60 18.54
N ILE A 264 3.91 12.75 18.14
CA ILE A 264 3.27 11.72 18.97
C ILE A 264 3.52 10.37 18.31
N ALA A 265 3.79 9.35 19.14
CA ALA A 265 3.92 7.99 18.67
C ALA A 265 2.54 7.39 18.37
N HIS A 266 2.34 6.95 17.13
CA HIS A 266 1.15 6.21 16.72
C HIS A 266 1.42 4.72 16.75
N PHE A 267 0.37 3.92 16.97
CA PHE A 267 0.47 2.46 17.03
C PHE A 267 -0.48 1.80 16.01
N PRO A 268 -0.21 1.91 14.70
CA PRO A 268 -1.03 1.28 13.68
C PRO A 268 -1.09 -0.24 13.86
N VAL A 269 -2.29 -0.81 13.75
CA VAL A 269 -2.57 -2.25 13.85
C VAL A 269 -2.81 -2.82 12.45
N LYS A 270 -2.18 -3.95 12.12
CA LYS A 270 -2.29 -4.57 10.80
C LYS A 270 -3.72 -5.07 10.56
N VAL A 271 -4.25 -4.76 9.38
CA VAL A 271 -5.51 -5.31 8.87
C VAL A 271 -5.19 -6.61 8.15
N HIS A 272 -5.55 -7.74 8.77
CA HIS A 272 -5.27 -9.08 8.25
C HIS A 272 -6.28 -9.49 7.18
N VAL A 273 -5.93 -9.25 5.92
CA VAL A 273 -6.67 -9.80 4.78
C VAL A 273 -6.38 -11.29 4.62
N ARG A 274 -7.30 -12.03 4.00
CA ARG A 274 -7.14 -13.46 3.71
C ARG A 274 -6.67 -13.61 2.27
N GLU A 275 -5.44 -14.09 2.08
CA GLU A 275 -4.85 -14.28 0.75
C GLU A 275 -4.79 -15.76 0.40
N SER A 276 -5.08 -16.10 -0.85
CA SER A 276 -4.92 -17.45 -1.38
C SER A 276 -4.46 -17.43 -2.83
N ASP A 277 -3.44 -18.21 -3.13
CA ASP A 277 -2.98 -18.45 -4.50
C ASP A 277 -3.84 -19.53 -5.14
N VAL A 278 -4.26 -19.29 -6.38
CA VAL A 278 -5.15 -20.16 -7.12
C VAL A 278 -4.66 -20.34 -8.56
N GLN A 279 -5.09 -21.43 -9.17
CA GLN A 279 -4.90 -21.70 -10.59
C GLN A 279 -6.29 -21.77 -11.23
N PHE A 280 -6.50 -21.03 -12.32
CA PHE A 280 -7.79 -21.02 -13.03
C PHE A 280 -7.59 -21.25 -14.53
N ALA A 281 -8.55 -21.94 -15.15
CA ALA A 281 -8.47 -22.25 -16.58
C ALA A 281 -8.80 -21.00 -17.42
N ALA A 282 -7.94 -20.66 -18.38
CA ALA A 282 -8.17 -19.54 -19.30
C ALA A 282 -8.21 -20.01 -20.77
N PRO A 283 -9.08 -19.46 -21.63
CA PRO A 283 -9.18 -19.85 -23.03
C PRO A 283 -7.90 -19.57 -23.81
N GLY A 284 -7.49 -20.50 -24.67
CA GLY A 284 -6.47 -20.26 -25.69
C GLY A 284 -5.11 -19.85 -25.14
N ALA A 285 -4.69 -20.37 -23.99
CA ALA A 285 -3.28 -20.33 -23.66
C ALA A 285 -2.49 -21.16 -24.66
N ASP A 286 -1.56 -20.46 -25.30
CA ASP A 286 -0.47 -21.13 -25.99
C ASP A 286 0.37 -21.73 -24.86
N PRO A 287 0.75 -23.02 -24.94
CA PRO A 287 1.49 -23.66 -23.88
C PRO A 287 2.73 -22.83 -23.59
N ALA A 288 2.81 -22.26 -22.38
CA ALA A 288 3.99 -21.55 -21.94
C ALA A 288 5.20 -22.46 -22.20
N PRO A 289 6.31 -21.95 -22.76
CA PRO A 289 7.47 -22.77 -23.06
C PRO A 289 7.96 -23.38 -21.74
N LYS A 290 7.58 -24.64 -21.50
CA LYS A 290 7.96 -25.34 -20.27
C LYS A 290 9.48 -25.31 -20.19
N PRO A 291 10.08 -24.88 -19.06
CA PRO A 291 11.47 -25.23 -18.79
C PRO A 291 11.54 -26.75 -18.93
N LYS A 292 12.47 -27.26 -19.75
CA LYS A 292 12.51 -28.65 -20.24
C LYS A 292 12.63 -29.67 -19.09
N ALA A 293 11.56 -29.90 -18.35
CA ALA A 293 11.42 -30.95 -17.38
C ALA A 293 10.89 -32.18 -18.11
N ARG A 294 11.79 -33.13 -18.38
CA ARG A 294 11.48 -34.45 -18.96
C ARG A 294 10.50 -35.20 -18.05
N GLY A 295 9.20 -35.22 -18.37
CA GLY A 295 8.26 -36.08 -17.64
C GLY A 295 6.80 -35.96 -18.07
N LYS A 296 6.38 -36.89 -18.94
CA LYS A 296 5.01 -37.37 -19.26
C LYS A 296 3.88 -36.35 -19.46
N SER A 297 3.51 -36.26 -20.74
CA SER A 297 2.31 -35.70 -21.36
C SER A 297 0.98 -36.19 -20.75
N GLY A 298 0.33 -35.33 -20.00
CA GLY A 298 -1.13 -35.28 -19.85
C GLY A 298 -1.63 -33.94 -20.42
N LYS A 299 -2.85 -33.90 -20.97
CA LYS A 299 -3.54 -32.67 -21.39
C LYS A 299 -3.70 -31.74 -20.17
N GLU A 300 -2.70 -30.94 -19.90
CA GLU A 300 -2.75 -29.87 -18.91
C GLU A 300 -3.36 -28.68 -19.65
N GLN A 301 -4.64 -28.39 -19.40
CA GLN A 301 -5.22 -27.13 -19.81
C GLN A 301 -4.41 -26.03 -19.14
N ASP A 302 -3.95 -25.08 -19.93
CA ASP A 302 -3.08 -24.01 -19.46
C ASP A 302 -3.79 -23.15 -18.42
N ALA A 303 -3.45 -23.41 -17.16
CA ALA A 303 -3.95 -22.66 -16.02
C ALA A 303 -3.14 -21.37 -15.86
N LEU A 304 -3.83 -20.28 -15.54
CA LEU A 304 -3.22 -19.03 -15.12
C LEU A 304 -3.15 -18.98 -13.59
N ALA A 305 -2.03 -18.47 -13.09
CA ALA A 305 -1.87 -18.15 -11.69
C ALA A 305 -2.66 -16.87 -11.36
N GLY A 306 -3.52 -16.97 -10.36
CA GLY A 306 -4.25 -15.86 -9.78
C GLY A 306 -4.11 -15.85 -8.26
N ARG A 307 -4.54 -14.75 -7.67
CA ARG A 307 -4.56 -14.55 -6.22
C ARG A 307 -5.87 -13.90 -5.82
N ALA A 308 -6.56 -14.54 -4.89
CA ALA A 308 -7.72 -13.98 -4.22
C ALA A 308 -7.28 -13.33 -2.89
N THR A 309 -7.62 -12.05 -2.72
CA THR A 309 -7.42 -11.25 -1.51
C THR A 309 -8.80 -10.88 -0.96
N LEU A 310 -9.19 -11.48 0.16
CA LEU A 310 -10.51 -11.34 0.75
C LEU A 310 -10.45 -10.49 2.03
N PRO A 311 -11.53 -9.76 2.36
CA PRO A 311 -11.59 -9.01 3.61
C PRO A 311 -11.39 -9.92 4.83
N PRO A 312 -10.95 -9.36 5.98
CA PRO A 312 -10.58 -10.13 7.17
C PRO A 312 -11.65 -11.12 7.67
N ALA A 313 -12.92 -10.76 7.54
CA ALA A 313 -14.05 -11.56 8.01
C ALA A 313 -15.24 -11.51 7.04
N GLY A 314 -16.20 -12.43 7.21
CA GLY A 314 -17.44 -12.48 6.44
C GLY A 314 -17.32 -13.13 5.06
N GLY A 315 -18.45 -13.15 4.35
CA GLY A 315 -18.61 -13.59 2.96
C GLY A 315 -19.69 -12.74 2.25
N GLY A 316 -19.93 -12.99 0.97
CA GLY A 316 -20.82 -12.15 0.16
C GLY A 316 -20.28 -10.72 -0.05
N HIS A 317 -18.96 -10.57 -0.13
CA HIS A 317 -18.35 -9.25 -0.35
C HIS A 317 -18.52 -8.84 -1.81
N PRO A 318 -18.75 -7.54 -2.10
CA PRO A 318 -18.60 -7.04 -3.46
C PRO A 318 -17.18 -7.32 -3.96
N GLY A 319 -17.08 -7.71 -5.22
CA GLY A 319 -15.88 -8.29 -5.79
C GLY A 319 -15.30 -7.45 -6.92
N VAL A 320 -13.98 -7.44 -7.06
CA VAL A 320 -13.28 -6.86 -8.20
C VAL A 320 -12.27 -7.85 -8.77
N VAL A 321 -12.33 -8.09 -10.09
CA VAL A 321 -11.19 -8.62 -10.83
C VAL A 321 -10.32 -7.48 -11.31
N LEU A 322 -9.09 -7.43 -10.81
CA LEU A 322 -8.07 -6.46 -11.20
C LEU A 322 -7.39 -6.95 -12.49
N THR A 323 -7.52 -6.16 -13.55
CA THR A 323 -6.83 -6.37 -14.82
C THR A 323 -5.95 -5.17 -15.12
N TYR A 324 -4.70 -5.45 -15.48
CA TYR A 324 -3.70 -4.43 -15.76
C TYR A 324 -2.92 -4.80 -17.00
N GLY A 325 -2.29 -3.80 -17.62
CA GLY A 325 -1.65 -3.90 -18.93
C GLY A 325 -0.78 -5.11 -19.19
N GLU A 326 -0.44 -5.30 -20.47
CA GLU A 326 0.54 -6.31 -20.93
C GLU A 326 1.94 -6.11 -20.34
N ARG A 327 2.21 -4.94 -19.75
CA ARG A 327 3.45 -4.71 -19.02
C ARG A 327 3.37 -5.38 -17.68
N CYS A 328 4.38 -6.19 -17.43
CA CYS A 328 4.53 -6.90 -16.19
C CYS A 328 4.79 -5.91 -15.06
N VAL A 329 4.05 -6.08 -13.97
CA VAL A 329 4.10 -5.23 -12.79
C VAL A 329 4.63 -6.09 -11.67
N ASP A 330 5.51 -5.52 -10.85
CA ASP A 330 6.00 -6.17 -9.66
C ASP A 330 4.85 -6.61 -8.74
N ASP A 331 4.94 -7.83 -8.23
CA ASP A 331 3.88 -8.45 -7.44
C ASP A 331 3.69 -7.74 -6.09
N GLY A 332 4.74 -7.15 -5.53
CA GLY A 332 4.68 -6.34 -4.31
C GLY A 332 3.78 -5.11 -4.46
N LEU A 333 3.84 -4.44 -5.62
CA LEU A 333 2.96 -3.31 -5.95
C LEU A 333 1.50 -3.73 -6.12
N VAL A 334 1.25 -4.80 -6.88
CA VAL A 334 -0.10 -5.33 -7.09
C VAL A 334 -0.72 -5.79 -5.77
N ARG A 335 0.05 -6.49 -4.92
CA ARG A 335 -0.37 -6.88 -3.57
C ARG A 335 -0.67 -5.66 -2.69
N GLY A 336 0.16 -4.62 -2.74
CA GLY A 336 -0.10 -3.37 -2.01
C GLY A 336 -1.48 -2.79 -2.32
N PHE A 337 -1.84 -2.74 -3.61
CA PHE A 337 -3.12 -2.23 -4.07
C PHE A 337 -4.32 -3.15 -3.75
N THR A 338 -4.19 -4.46 -4.02
CA THR A 338 -5.27 -5.43 -3.71
C THR A 338 -5.55 -5.52 -2.21
N ARG A 339 -4.52 -5.41 -1.35
CA ARG A 339 -4.67 -5.32 0.10
C ARG A 339 -5.37 -4.04 0.53
N ALA A 340 -5.10 -2.90 -0.11
CA ALA A 340 -5.79 -1.63 0.16
C ALA A 340 -7.29 -1.71 -0.15
N LEU A 341 -7.64 -2.25 -1.33
CA LEU A 341 -9.03 -2.52 -1.72
C LEU A 341 -9.71 -3.48 -0.74
N SER A 342 -8.99 -4.53 -0.31
CA SER A 342 -9.57 -5.54 0.58
C SER A 342 -9.72 -5.09 2.03
N ALA A 343 -8.79 -4.29 2.53
CA ALA A 343 -8.95 -3.58 3.80
C ALA A 343 -10.15 -2.61 3.76
N SER A 344 -10.53 -2.13 2.58
CA SER A 344 -11.73 -1.30 2.35
C SER A 344 -13.02 -2.13 2.15
N GLY A 345 -12.98 -3.44 2.41
CA GLY A 345 -14.15 -4.31 2.38
C GLY A 345 -14.46 -4.99 1.04
N LEU A 346 -13.56 -4.92 0.05
CA LEU A 346 -13.74 -5.62 -1.23
C LEU A 346 -13.07 -6.99 -1.25
N ALA A 347 -13.71 -7.97 -1.88
CA ALA A 347 -12.99 -9.13 -2.37
C ALA A 347 -12.26 -8.76 -3.66
N VAL A 348 -11.00 -9.15 -3.81
CA VAL A 348 -10.20 -8.80 -4.98
C VAL A 348 -9.56 -10.05 -5.57
N PHE A 349 -9.64 -10.17 -6.88
CA PHE A 349 -8.92 -11.18 -7.64
C PHE A 349 -7.92 -10.50 -8.56
N SER A 350 -6.64 -10.81 -8.40
CA SER A 350 -5.60 -10.38 -9.32
C SER A 350 -5.01 -11.59 -10.02
N PHE A 351 -4.59 -11.44 -11.26
CA PHE A 351 -3.90 -12.49 -11.99
C PHE A 351 -2.79 -11.87 -12.81
N ARG A 352 -1.76 -12.67 -13.09
CA ARG A 352 -0.63 -12.22 -13.88
C ARG A 352 -0.98 -12.30 -15.37
N PRO A 353 -0.86 -11.20 -16.13
CA PRO A 353 -1.02 -11.24 -17.58
C PRO A 353 -0.03 -12.22 -18.23
N ARG A 354 -0.42 -12.79 -19.35
CA ARG A 354 0.45 -13.69 -20.11
C ARG A 354 1.67 -12.94 -20.64
N GLY A 355 2.81 -13.63 -20.67
CA GLY A 355 4.08 -13.04 -21.09
C GLY A 355 4.87 -12.40 -19.93
N CYS A 356 4.36 -12.46 -18.71
CA CYS A 356 5.07 -12.06 -17.51
C CYS A 356 5.64 -13.27 -16.77
N ASP A 357 6.90 -13.20 -16.38
CA ASP A 357 7.53 -14.21 -15.52
C ASP A 357 7.29 -13.95 -14.02
N GLU A 358 7.92 -14.75 -13.16
CA GLU A 358 7.79 -14.62 -11.72
C GLU A 358 8.40 -13.34 -11.16
N SER A 359 9.44 -12.80 -11.82
CA SER A 359 10.07 -11.52 -11.48
C SER A 359 9.26 -10.30 -11.92
N GLY A 360 8.14 -10.48 -12.62
CA GLY A 360 7.39 -9.37 -13.17
C GLY A 360 8.14 -8.68 -14.33
N GLU A 361 9.05 -9.39 -14.99
CA GLU A 361 9.68 -8.93 -16.22
C GLU A 361 8.89 -9.44 -17.44
N ALA A 362 8.85 -8.63 -18.49
CA ALA A 362 8.28 -9.04 -19.76
C ALA A 362 9.19 -10.09 -20.40
N VAL A 363 8.72 -11.34 -20.46
CA VAL A 363 9.36 -12.37 -21.27
C VAL A 363 9.27 -11.87 -22.71
N ALA A 364 10.44 -11.59 -23.32
CA ALA A 364 10.55 -11.02 -24.67
C ALA A 364 9.53 -11.68 -25.59
N SER A 365 8.40 -10.99 -25.82
CA SER A 365 7.30 -11.58 -26.55
C SER A 365 7.78 -11.68 -27.98
N VAL A 366 7.97 -12.92 -28.45
CA VAL A 366 8.33 -13.16 -29.84
C VAL A 366 7.15 -12.66 -30.66
N ARG A 367 7.28 -11.44 -31.20
CA ARG A 367 6.30 -10.88 -32.12
C ARG A 367 6.16 -11.90 -33.25
N PRO A 368 4.95 -12.43 -33.50
CA PRO A 368 4.74 -13.34 -34.61
C PRO A 368 5.22 -12.66 -35.90
N GLU A 369 6.06 -13.35 -36.69
CA GLU A 369 6.48 -12.81 -37.98
C GLU A 369 5.24 -12.58 -38.87
N GLY A 370 5.21 -11.44 -39.56
CA GLY A 370 4.16 -11.13 -40.54
C GLY A 370 2.90 -10.42 -40.01
N ILE A 371 2.78 -10.09 -38.73
CA ILE A 371 1.68 -9.24 -38.22
C ILE A 371 2.13 -7.81 -37.92
N SER A 372 1.27 -6.83 -38.19
CA SER A 372 1.52 -5.43 -37.84
C SER A 372 1.49 -5.19 -36.32
N VAL A 373 2.04 -4.07 -35.86
CA VAL A 373 2.04 -3.70 -34.42
C VAL A 373 0.59 -3.53 -33.92
N ALA A 374 -0.27 -2.92 -34.73
CA ALA A 374 -1.67 -2.70 -34.40
C ALA A 374 -2.46 -4.01 -34.28
N GLU A 375 -2.22 -4.97 -35.18
CA GLU A 375 -2.83 -6.30 -35.09
C GLU A 375 -2.33 -7.07 -33.88
N ALA A 376 -1.03 -7.00 -33.57
CA ALA A 376 -0.45 -7.62 -32.38
C ALA A 376 -1.10 -7.08 -31.09
N ALA A 377 -1.18 -5.75 -30.96
CA ALA A 377 -1.83 -5.09 -29.82
C ALA A 377 -3.33 -5.43 -29.73
N THR A 378 -4.02 -5.54 -30.87
CA THR A 378 -5.44 -5.94 -30.89
C THR A 378 -5.62 -7.38 -30.40
N ARG A 379 -4.77 -8.32 -30.86
CA ARG A 379 -4.82 -9.73 -30.42
C ARG A 379 -4.47 -9.87 -28.94
N ALA A 380 -3.47 -9.14 -28.47
CA ALA A 380 -3.05 -9.20 -27.08
C ALA A 380 -4.13 -8.63 -26.15
N ARG A 381 -4.77 -7.50 -26.51
CA ARG A 381 -5.97 -6.98 -25.83
C ARG A 381 -7.13 -7.99 -25.79
N GLN A 382 -7.44 -8.63 -26.92
CA GLN A 382 -8.51 -9.64 -26.98
C GLN A 382 -8.20 -10.84 -26.07
N ARG A 383 -6.94 -11.28 -26.05
CA ARG A 383 -6.49 -12.38 -25.20
C ARG A 383 -6.58 -12.00 -23.71
N GLN A 384 -6.15 -10.79 -23.36
CA GLN A 384 -6.29 -10.27 -22.00
C GLN A 384 -7.75 -10.11 -21.57
N ALA A 385 -8.64 -9.69 -22.47
CA ALA A 385 -10.07 -9.64 -22.20
C ALA A 385 -10.65 -11.03 -21.92
N ALA A 386 -10.22 -12.06 -22.66
CA ALA A 386 -10.60 -13.45 -22.42
C ALA A 386 -10.06 -14.00 -21.09
N ASP A 387 -8.81 -13.67 -20.74
CA ASP A 387 -8.23 -14.02 -19.44
C ASP A 387 -8.98 -13.34 -18.28
N THR A 388 -9.33 -12.06 -18.46
CA THR A 388 -10.14 -11.30 -17.49
C THR A 388 -11.54 -11.91 -17.32
N ALA A 389 -12.15 -12.35 -18.42
CA ALA A 389 -13.46 -13.03 -18.39
C ALA A 389 -13.39 -14.35 -17.61
N ALA A 390 -12.34 -15.14 -17.85
CA ALA A 390 -12.11 -16.41 -17.14
C ALA A 390 -11.83 -16.20 -15.66
N ALA A 391 -11.04 -15.17 -15.32
CA ALA A 391 -10.79 -14.76 -13.95
C ALA A 391 -12.09 -14.33 -13.25
N LEU A 392 -12.94 -13.55 -13.92
CA LEU A 392 -14.25 -13.15 -13.39
C LEU A 392 -15.16 -14.36 -13.18
N ALA A 393 -15.25 -15.27 -14.13
CA ALA A 393 -16.04 -16.49 -14.01
C ALA A 393 -15.58 -17.39 -12.84
N TYR A 394 -14.26 -17.52 -12.64
CA TYR A 394 -13.71 -18.22 -11.48
C TYR A 394 -14.07 -17.49 -10.17
N PHE A 395 -13.87 -16.18 -10.15
CA PHE A 395 -14.00 -15.35 -8.96
C PHE A 395 -15.44 -15.26 -8.44
N VAL A 396 -16.44 -15.14 -9.32
CA VAL A 396 -17.86 -15.17 -8.92
C VAL A 396 -18.31 -16.52 -8.36
N GLY A 397 -17.53 -17.59 -8.58
CA GLY A 397 -17.79 -18.90 -8.01
C GLY A 397 -17.31 -19.08 -6.57
N LEU A 398 -16.58 -18.10 -6.01
CA LEU A 398 -16.11 -18.17 -4.63
C LEU A 398 -17.23 -17.81 -3.65
N GLU A 399 -17.48 -18.65 -2.65
CA GLU A 399 -18.52 -18.43 -1.62
C GLU A 399 -18.36 -17.09 -0.87
N ALA A 400 -17.12 -16.61 -0.75
CA ALA A 400 -16.84 -15.33 -0.09
C ALA A 400 -17.25 -14.09 -0.90
N VAL A 401 -17.61 -14.24 -2.18
CA VAL A 401 -17.88 -13.16 -3.13
C VAL A 401 -19.37 -13.12 -3.46
N ASP A 402 -19.96 -11.94 -3.44
CA ASP A 402 -21.28 -11.71 -4.03
C ASP A 402 -21.12 -11.57 -5.55
N GLY A 403 -21.40 -12.65 -6.28
CA GLY A 403 -21.27 -12.69 -7.74
C GLY A 403 -22.15 -11.66 -8.47
N SER A 404 -23.25 -11.20 -7.87
CA SER A 404 -24.10 -10.14 -8.44
C SER A 404 -23.48 -8.74 -8.31
N ARG A 405 -22.48 -8.61 -7.44
CA ARG A 405 -21.72 -7.39 -7.17
C ARG A 405 -20.24 -7.57 -7.48
N ALA A 406 -19.95 -8.41 -8.48
CA ALA A 406 -18.60 -8.63 -8.97
C ALA A 406 -18.36 -7.85 -10.28
N GLY A 407 -17.39 -6.96 -10.27
CA GLY A 407 -17.01 -6.14 -11.42
C GLY A 407 -15.55 -6.33 -11.83
N VAL A 408 -15.12 -5.48 -12.75
CA VAL A 408 -13.73 -5.43 -13.23
C VAL A 408 -13.13 -4.07 -12.90
N TRP A 409 -11.88 -4.09 -12.46
CA TRP A 409 -11.06 -2.88 -12.30
C TRP A 409 -9.94 -2.93 -13.31
N GLY A 410 -10.06 -2.11 -14.35
CA GLY A 410 -9.03 -1.91 -15.35
C GLY A 410 -8.05 -0.84 -14.87
N ASN A 411 -6.77 -1.18 -14.85
CA ASN A 411 -5.70 -0.25 -14.51
C ASN A 411 -4.81 0.04 -15.72
N GLY A 412 -4.65 1.33 -16.06
CA GLY A 412 -3.86 1.78 -17.20
C GLY A 412 -4.32 1.05 -18.47
N THR A 413 -3.38 0.40 -19.17
CA THR A 413 -3.71 -0.32 -20.42
C THR A 413 -4.65 -1.51 -20.21
N GLY A 414 -4.84 -1.99 -18.97
CA GLY A 414 -5.86 -2.98 -18.61
C GLY A 414 -7.30 -2.49 -18.77
N VAL A 415 -7.53 -1.17 -18.79
CA VAL A 415 -8.86 -0.57 -19.06
C VAL A 415 -9.42 -1.04 -20.41
N ALA A 416 -8.57 -1.16 -21.43
CA ALA A 416 -9.00 -1.59 -22.74
C ALA A 416 -9.48 -3.06 -22.76
N ALA A 417 -8.89 -3.93 -21.91
CA ALA A 417 -9.34 -5.30 -21.74
C ALA A 417 -10.67 -5.39 -20.99
N GLY A 418 -10.84 -4.60 -19.91
CA GLY A 418 -12.11 -4.51 -19.18
C GLY A 418 -13.26 -3.99 -20.05
N LEU A 419 -13.00 -2.97 -20.87
CA LEU A 419 -13.98 -2.46 -21.84
C LEU A 419 -14.29 -3.48 -22.94
N ALA A 420 -13.27 -4.19 -23.45
CA ALA A 420 -13.49 -5.22 -24.46
C ALA A 420 -14.35 -6.38 -23.92
N LEU A 421 -14.16 -6.77 -22.65
CA LEU A 421 -15.01 -7.74 -21.97
C LEU A 421 -16.45 -7.20 -21.82
N ALA A 422 -16.63 -5.99 -21.31
CA ALA A 422 -17.96 -5.39 -21.12
C ALA A 422 -18.73 -5.23 -22.45
N LEU A 423 -18.03 -4.99 -23.56
CA LEU A 423 -18.62 -4.83 -24.89
C LEU A 423 -18.85 -6.15 -25.65
N ALA A 424 -18.37 -7.28 -25.12
CA ALA A 424 -18.61 -8.59 -25.70
C ALA A 424 -20.09 -8.98 -25.53
N LEU A 425 -20.74 -9.37 -26.63
CA LEU A 425 -22.18 -9.65 -26.66
C LEU A 425 -22.50 -11.14 -26.52
N GLU A 426 -21.54 -11.97 -26.14
CA GLU A 426 -21.75 -13.42 -26.03
C GLU A 426 -22.78 -13.74 -24.93
N PRO A 427 -23.90 -14.41 -25.24
CA PRO A 427 -25.00 -14.64 -24.28
C PRO A 427 -24.60 -15.46 -23.05
N GLU A 428 -23.57 -16.30 -23.17
CA GLU A 428 -23.10 -17.21 -22.11
C GLU A 428 -21.90 -16.64 -21.33
N ALA A 429 -21.37 -15.48 -21.72
CA ALA A 429 -20.24 -14.89 -21.03
C ALA A 429 -20.66 -14.25 -19.70
N VAL A 430 -19.89 -14.50 -18.64
CA VAL A 430 -20.06 -13.80 -17.36
C VAL A 430 -19.78 -12.31 -17.58
N ARG A 431 -20.81 -11.49 -17.35
CA ARG A 431 -20.71 -10.04 -17.46
C ARG A 431 -20.34 -9.40 -16.13
N PRO A 432 -19.48 -8.36 -16.13
CA PRO A 432 -19.21 -7.62 -14.91
C PRO A 432 -20.44 -6.79 -14.50
N ALA A 433 -20.73 -6.75 -13.19
CA ALA A 433 -21.81 -5.93 -12.65
C ALA A 433 -21.50 -4.41 -12.74
N PHE A 434 -20.22 -4.06 -12.78
CA PHE A 434 -19.72 -2.70 -12.94
C PHE A 434 -18.30 -2.72 -13.52
N LEU A 435 -17.84 -1.56 -13.99
CA LEU A 435 -16.47 -1.36 -14.45
C LEU A 435 -15.82 -0.16 -13.75
N VAL A 436 -14.61 -0.33 -13.23
CA VAL A 436 -13.76 0.78 -12.78
C VAL A 436 -12.63 0.93 -13.79
N CYS A 437 -12.56 2.09 -14.43
CA CYS A 437 -11.57 2.46 -15.42
C CYS A 437 -10.58 3.46 -14.83
N LEU A 438 -9.41 2.99 -14.40
CA LEU A 438 -8.34 3.86 -13.94
C LEU A 438 -7.38 4.19 -15.09
N LEU A 439 -7.43 5.45 -15.52
CA LEU A 439 -6.65 6.00 -16.60
C LEU A 439 -5.55 6.89 -16.03
N ASP A 440 -4.30 6.51 -16.22
CA ASP A 440 -3.13 7.28 -15.82
C ASP A 440 -2.35 7.78 -17.04
N ASP A 441 -1.12 8.24 -16.82
CA ASP A 441 -0.27 8.74 -17.90
C ASP A 441 0.13 7.69 -18.94
N SER A 442 0.05 6.39 -18.61
CA SER A 442 0.43 5.27 -19.48
C SER A 442 -0.55 5.02 -20.64
N VAL A 443 -1.77 5.57 -20.57
CA VAL A 443 -2.82 5.40 -21.58
C VAL A 443 -3.21 6.72 -22.21
N GLY A 444 -3.34 6.75 -23.53
CA GLY A 444 -3.96 7.87 -24.25
C GLY A 444 -5.44 7.63 -24.56
N PRO A 445 -6.23 8.69 -24.79
CA PRO A 445 -7.64 8.55 -25.18
C PRO A 445 -7.85 7.77 -26.48
N ASP A 446 -6.88 7.79 -27.40
CA ASP A 446 -6.94 7.11 -28.70
C ASP A 446 -7.01 5.57 -28.58
N GLY A 447 -6.59 5.01 -27.44
CA GLY A 447 -6.66 3.58 -27.17
C GLY A 447 -8.03 3.10 -26.70
N LEU A 448 -8.97 4.01 -26.44
CA LEU A 448 -10.28 3.74 -25.88
C LEU A 448 -11.36 3.67 -26.96
N PRO A 449 -12.49 2.97 -26.71
CA PRO A 449 -13.63 2.97 -27.61
C PRO A 449 -14.17 4.39 -27.83
N GLY A 450 -14.57 4.70 -29.06
CA GLY A 450 -15.28 5.94 -29.36
C GLY A 450 -16.71 5.96 -28.79
N SER A 451 -17.41 7.09 -28.96
CA SER A 451 -18.77 7.31 -28.44
C SER A 451 -19.74 6.16 -28.75
N ALA A 452 -19.75 5.63 -29.98
CA ALA A 452 -20.63 4.51 -30.37
C ALA A 452 -20.33 3.20 -29.63
N GLY A 453 -19.07 2.96 -29.25
CA GLY A 453 -18.69 1.81 -28.43
C GLY A 453 -19.14 2.00 -26.98
N LEU A 454 -18.83 3.18 -26.42
CA LEU A 454 -19.20 3.52 -25.04
C LEU A 454 -20.71 3.55 -24.82
N ALA A 455 -21.49 3.97 -25.83
CA ALA A 455 -22.94 3.99 -25.80
C ALA A 455 -23.59 2.60 -25.64
N ARG A 456 -22.81 1.52 -25.85
CA ARG A 456 -23.28 0.13 -25.71
C ARG A 456 -23.06 -0.44 -24.31
N LEU A 457 -22.39 0.29 -23.42
CA LEU A 457 -22.19 -0.14 -22.03
C LEU A 457 -23.51 -0.01 -21.28
N ASP A 458 -23.98 -1.11 -20.69
CA ASP A 458 -25.26 -1.22 -20.00
C ASP A 458 -25.11 -1.40 -18.48
N MET A 459 -23.92 -1.12 -17.95
CA MET A 459 -23.59 -1.18 -16.52
C MET A 459 -23.02 0.13 -15.98
N PRO A 460 -23.00 0.34 -14.65
CA PRO A 460 -22.29 1.44 -14.02
C PRO A 460 -20.79 1.43 -14.34
N VAL A 461 -20.25 2.60 -14.68
CA VAL A 461 -18.81 2.77 -14.98
C VAL A 461 -18.24 3.95 -14.20
N LEU A 462 -17.19 3.69 -13.42
CA LEU A 462 -16.38 4.71 -12.77
C LEU A 462 -15.13 5.00 -13.60
N TRP A 463 -15.00 6.22 -14.10
CA TRP A 463 -13.81 6.70 -14.79
C TRP A 463 -12.94 7.48 -13.82
N LEU A 464 -11.84 6.89 -13.35
CA LEU A 464 -10.82 7.55 -12.54
C LEU A 464 -9.70 8.03 -13.47
N ILE A 465 -9.73 9.31 -13.83
CA ILE A 465 -8.75 9.94 -14.71
C ILE A 465 -7.73 10.67 -13.85
N THR A 466 -6.55 10.08 -13.74
CA THR A 466 -5.38 10.66 -13.08
C THR A 466 -4.27 10.92 -14.10
N GLY A 467 -3.25 11.66 -13.69
CA GLY A 467 -2.09 11.96 -14.51
C GLY A 467 -1.62 13.42 -14.40
N ARG A 468 -0.50 13.70 -15.07
CA ARG A 468 0.10 15.04 -15.10
C ARG A 468 -0.61 15.98 -16.07
N ASN A 469 -1.19 15.43 -17.13
CA ASN A 469 -1.82 16.21 -18.19
C ASN A 469 -3.29 15.81 -18.34
N LEU A 470 -4.11 16.28 -17.40
CA LEU A 470 -5.56 16.10 -17.48
C LEU A 470 -6.18 16.79 -18.71
N GLY A 471 -5.53 17.83 -19.25
CA GLY A 471 -6.00 18.57 -20.42
C GLY A 471 -6.19 17.69 -21.66
N ARG A 472 -5.35 16.65 -21.85
CA ARG A 472 -5.48 15.71 -22.97
C ARG A 472 -6.77 14.88 -22.94
N TRP A 473 -7.39 14.76 -21.77
CA TRP A 473 -8.60 13.96 -21.56
C TRP A 473 -9.90 14.74 -21.79
N GLN A 474 -9.84 16.06 -21.97
CA GLN A 474 -11.05 16.91 -22.05
C GLN A 474 -12.04 16.47 -23.13
N SER A 475 -11.56 16.12 -24.33
CA SER A 475 -12.44 15.65 -25.41
C SER A 475 -13.12 14.31 -25.07
N PHE A 476 -12.40 13.42 -24.39
CA PHE A 476 -12.95 12.14 -23.94
C PHE A 476 -13.96 12.33 -22.81
N VAL A 477 -13.64 13.16 -21.81
CA VAL A 477 -14.56 13.53 -20.71
C VAL A 477 -15.85 14.13 -21.26
N SER A 478 -15.75 15.08 -22.19
CA SER A 478 -16.93 15.68 -22.84
C SER A 478 -17.80 14.62 -23.56
N THR A 479 -17.16 13.60 -24.14
CA THR A 479 -17.90 12.46 -24.74
C THR A 479 -18.63 11.65 -23.67
N LEU A 480 -17.98 11.35 -22.54
CA LEU A 480 -18.60 10.62 -21.43
C LEU A 480 -19.75 11.41 -20.80
N GLU A 481 -19.60 12.71 -20.61
CA GLU A 481 -20.65 13.60 -20.08
C GLU A 481 -21.84 13.67 -21.04
N SER A 482 -21.60 13.81 -22.34
CA SER A 482 -22.65 13.79 -23.35
C SER A 482 -23.43 12.47 -23.38
N LEU A 483 -22.75 11.34 -23.19
CA LEU A 483 -23.38 10.02 -23.10
C LEU A 483 -24.18 9.85 -21.80
N ARG A 484 -23.63 10.29 -20.67
CA ARG A 484 -24.32 10.28 -19.37
C ARG A 484 -25.58 11.15 -19.40
N ASP A 485 -25.43 12.41 -19.78
CA ASP A 485 -26.50 13.41 -19.69
C ASP A 485 -27.52 13.26 -20.82
N GLY A 486 -27.07 12.82 -22.01
CA GLY A 486 -27.90 12.65 -23.20
C GLY A 486 -28.58 11.29 -23.34
N GLN A 487 -27.97 10.22 -22.83
CA GLN A 487 -28.50 8.84 -22.95
C GLN A 487 -28.81 8.18 -21.60
N GLY A 488 -28.55 8.86 -20.48
CA GLY A 488 -28.81 8.33 -19.14
C GLY A 488 -27.86 7.20 -18.74
N LEU A 489 -26.66 7.12 -19.35
CA LEU A 489 -25.67 6.11 -18.97
C LEU A 489 -25.10 6.40 -17.58
N ALA A 490 -24.95 5.35 -16.76
CA ALA A 490 -24.52 5.43 -15.37
C ALA A 490 -22.99 5.63 -15.26
N PHE A 491 -22.48 6.75 -15.78
CA PHE A 491 -21.06 7.09 -15.79
C PHE A 491 -20.74 8.09 -14.68
N THR A 492 -19.90 7.66 -13.74
CA THR A 492 -19.25 8.56 -12.78
C THR A 492 -17.85 8.89 -13.28
N ILE A 493 -17.50 10.17 -13.32
CA ILE A 493 -16.22 10.64 -13.84
C ILE A 493 -15.50 11.36 -12.71
N VAL A 494 -14.32 10.91 -12.33
CA VAL A 494 -13.48 11.56 -11.33
C VAL A 494 -12.18 11.96 -12.01
N MET A 495 -11.89 13.26 -11.97
CA MET A 495 -10.62 13.81 -12.43
C MET A 495 -9.76 14.12 -11.19
N ALA A 496 -8.64 13.40 -11.06
CA ALA A 496 -7.74 13.46 -9.92
C ALA A 496 -6.33 13.83 -10.41
N PRO A 497 -5.94 15.11 -10.44
CA PRO A 497 -4.61 15.49 -10.92
C PRO A 497 -3.53 14.89 -10.02
N LEU A 498 -2.49 14.29 -10.62
CA LEU A 498 -1.36 13.76 -9.85
C LEU A 498 -0.70 14.89 -9.08
N ARG A 499 -0.59 14.72 -7.75
CA ARG A 499 0.04 15.70 -6.85
C ARG A 499 1.46 15.36 -6.45
N GLY A 500 2.02 14.29 -7.00
CA GLY A 500 3.39 13.89 -6.73
C GLY A 500 4.30 15.11 -6.77
N GLY A 501 5.00 15.40 -5.67
CA GLY A 501 6.06 16.39 -5.69
C GLY A 501 7.00 16.08 -6.85
N GLN A 502 7.67 17.09 -7.43
CA GLN A 502 8.58 16.90 -8.57
C GLN A 502 9.56 15.73 -8.42
N GLU A 503 9.82 15.34 -7.18
CA GLU A 503 10.55 14.17 -6.77
C GLU A 503 9.92 12.83 -7.20
N VAL A 504 8.63 12.55 -6.89
CA VAL A 504 7.92 11.35 -7.40
C VAL A 504 7.92 11.34 -8.92
N LEU A 505 7.77 12.53 -9.52
CA LEU A 505 7.78 12.77 -10.96
C LEU A 505 9.15 12.53 -11.63
N GLY A 506 10.24 12.60 -10.86
CA GLY A 506 11.63 12.51 -11.36
C GLY A 506 12.14 11.08 -11.56
N ALA A 507 11.54 10.08 -10.90
CA ALA A 507 12.06 8.71 -10.86
C ALA A 507 11.51 7.77 -11.93
N ARG A 508 11.03 8.33 -13.05
CA ARG A 508 11.00 7.68 -14.38
C ARG A 508 10.63 6.19 -14.40
N GLY A 509 9.34 5.92 -14.56
CA GLY A 509 8.85 4.72 -15.21
C GLY A 509 7.34 4.76 -15.34
N GLU A 510 6.77 4.04 -16.31
CA GLU A 510 5.32 3.87 -16.44
C GLU A 510 4.69 3.11 -15.26
N PHE A 511 5.50 2.69 -14.27
CA PHE A 511 5.09 1.91 -13.10
C PHE A 511 4.82 2.75 -11.84
N SER A 512 5.14 4.06 -11.83
CA SER A 512 4.85 4.95 -10.70
C SER A 512 3.36 5.02 -10.37
N GLY A 513 2.51 4.87 -11.40
CA GLY A 513 1.06 4.89 -11.28
C GLY A 513 0.52 3.88 -10.26
N TRP A 514 1.17 2.73 -10.06
CA TRP A 514 0.72 1.72 -9.10
C TRP A 514 0.91 2.14 -7.64
N VAL A 515 2.06 2.74 -7.34
CA VAL A 515 2.33 3.24 -6.00
C VAL A 515 1.42 4.44 -5.71
N GLU A 516 1.25 5.31 -6.70
CA GLU A 516 0.33 6.44 -6.65
C GLU A 516 -1.11 5.98 -6.40
N GLN A 517 -1.56 4.86 -6.97
CA GLN A 517 -2.91 4.35 -6.71
C GLN A 517 -3.16 3.93 -5.26
N VAL A 518 -2.13 3.42 -4.58
CA VAL A 518 -2.21 3.17 -3.13
C VAL A 518 -2.15 4.50 -2.36
N ALA A 519 -1.36 5.46 -2.84
CA ALA A 519 -1.12 6.74 -2.19
C ALA A 519 -2.20 7.83 -2.46
N GLU A 520 -3.03 7.69 -3.48
CA GLU A 520 -4.00 8.71 -3.90
C GLU A 520 -5.42 8.40 -3.42
N GLU A 521 -5.58 7.46 -2.49
CA GLU A 521 -6.88 7.00 -1.97
C GLU A 521 -7.84 6.46 -3.06
N HIS A 522 -7.35 6.20 -4.28
CA HIS A 522 -8.15 5.62 -5.37
C HIS A 522 -8.81 4.30 -4.95
N ALA A 523 -8.12 3.45 -4.18
CA ALA A 523 -8.69 2.23 -3.64
C ALA A 523 -9.92 2.51 -2.74
N ARG A 524 -9.80 3.48 -1.82
CA ARG A 524 -10.90 3.88 -0.91
C ARG A 524 -12.04 4.54 -1.68
N LEU A 525 -11.71 5.42 -2.64
CA LEU A 525 -12.66 6.10 -3.51
C LEU A 525 -13.49 5.09 -4.32
N GLY A 526 -12.82 4.16 -5.00
CA GLY A 526 -13.49 3.12 -5.78
C GLY A 526 -14.26 2.14 -4.91
N ALA A 527 -13.73 1.73 -3.75
CA ALA A 527 -14.47 0.89 -2.80
C ALA A 527 -15.74 1.59 -2.28
N SER A 528 -15.66 2.88 -1.95
CA SER A 528 -16.81 3.69 -1.56
C SER A 528 -17.85 3.79 -2.69
N TRP A 529 -17.40 4.00 -3.93
CA TRP A 529 -18.26 4.01 -5.10
C TRP A 529 -18.98 2.66 -5.30
N ILE A 530 -18.26 1.53 -5.24
CA ILE A 530 -18.81 0.17 -5.36
C ILE A 530 -19.80 -0.13 -4.23
N ALA A 531 -19.52 0.34 -3.01
CA ALA A 531 -20.42 0.18 -1.88
C ALA A 531 -21.73 0.97 -2.06
N GLY A 532 -21.68 2.10 -2.77
CA GLY A 532 -22.83 2.96 -3.06
C GLY A 532 -23.67 2.54 -4.28
N LEU A 533 -23.20 1.59 -5.10
CA LEU A 533 -24.01 1.01 -6.17
C LEU A 533 -25.25 0.33 -5.55
N ALA A 534 -26.43 0.69 -6.05
CA ALA A 534 -27.71 0.20 -5.53
C ALA A 534 -27.74 -1.34 -5.47
N GLN A 535 -28.24 -1.88 -4.36
CA GLN A 535 -28.45 -3.32 -4.13
C GLN A 535 -29.70 -3.83 -4.82
#